data_AF-A0A3C1S9S5-F1
#
_entry.id   AF-A0A3C1S9S5-F1
#
_cell.length_a   1.000
_cell.length_b   1.000
_cell.length_c   1.000
_cell.angle_alpha   90.00
_cell.angle_beta   90.00
_cell.angle_gamma   90.00
#
_symmetry.space_group_name_H-M   'P 1'
#
loop_
_entity.id
_entity.type
_entity.pdbx_description
1 polymer ?
#
loop_
_entity_poly.entity_id
_entity_poly.type
_entity_poly.pdbx_seq_one_letter_code
_entity_poly.pdbx_strand_id
1 'polypeptide(L)'
;MNTASKLINGKDIRLLKNSVPKHNRFFLRRLKEDMMNWDSTPLYVERETKTPGYELTPEELQLYTAVTNYVQRLRKVAKEKRNKNVELMLMVMQRRLASSIYAITQTLNNRAKRLEQVLILIRKAKADEAKPDFNEDDEELPKTIDNYDERNDDEGDKLFDRKISRFVLSLDPEDILKELEEVRQLIDIANSLEGHEEQKFIELSKVLDETDILRNEDGRLLIFTEHRDTLDYLRRKLENKGITVSVIHGKMNIDERKKAQRDFRLKSKILIATDAAGEGINLQFCNYLINWDIPWNPNRLEQLMGRIHRYGQKHKVKVYNIVAQNTREGIVLKKLLEKIDVIAFLFDSWKYFSVITVRIANRNSVSTNN
;
A
#
# COMPACT_ATOMS: atom_id res chain seq x y z
N MET A 1 32.31 6.09 -0.02
CA MET A 1 32.38 5.70 1.42
C MET A 1 31.07 6.09 2.06
N ASN A 2 30.18 5.11 2.24
CA ASN A 2 28.74 5.28 2.35
C ASN A 2 28.26 5.74 3.73
N THR A 3 27.22 6.57 3.71
CA THR A 3 26.39 7.04 4.83
C THR A 3 25.90 5.91 5.75
N ALA A 4 25.86 4.67 5.26
CA ALA A 4 25.55 3.46 6.01
C ALA A 4 26.55 3.14 7.14
N SER A 5 27.82 3.53 7.02
CA SER A 5 28.81 3.32 8.10
C SER A 5 28.58 4.18 9.34
N LYS A 6 27.75 5.23 9.26
CA LYS A 6 27.45 6.13 10.40
C LYS A 6 26.27 5.67 11.26
N LEU A 7 25.44 4.74 10.79
CA LEU A 7 24.13 4.45 11.39
C LEU A 7 24.08 3.20 12.28
N ILE A 8 25.18 2.44 12.39
CA ILE A 8 25.21 1.18 13.15
C ILE A 8 26.45 1.16 14.04
N ASN A 9 26.24 0.87 15.33
CA ASN A 9 27.33 0.69 16.28
C ASN A 9 28.16 -0.53 15.86
N GLY A 10 29.49 -0.41 15.79
CA GLY A 10 30.37 -1.43 15.19
C GLY A 10 30.30 -2.84 15.83
N LYS A 11 29.71 -2.95 17.03
CA LYS A 11 29.45 -4.22 17.71
C LYS A 11 28.28 -5.01 17.12
N ASP A 12 27.20 -4.35 16.68
CA ASP A 12 25.99 -5.02 16.17
C ASP A 12 26.23 -5.67 14.81
N ILE A 13 27.04 -5.03 13.96
CA ILE A 13 27.47 -5.59 12.66
C ILE A 13 28.27 -6.87 12.85
N ARG A 14 29.15 -6.93 13.87
CA ARG A 14 29.98 -8.12 14.15
C ARG A 14 29.15 -9.30 14.63
N LEU A 15 28.16 -9.05 15.50
CA LEU A 15 27.27 -10.10 16.00
C LEU A 15 26.37 -10.67 14.89
N LEU A 16 25.87 -9.82 14.00
CA LEU A 16 25.06 -10.24 12.85
C LEU A 16 25.89 -11.01 11.81
N LYS A 17 27.11 -10.56 11.48
CA LYS A 17 28.01 -11.31 10.56
C LYS A 17 28.37 -12.70 11.09
N ASN A 18 28.46 -12.88 12.40
CA ASN A 18 28.77 -14.16 13.03
C ASN A 18 27.56 -15.11 13.13
N SER A 19 26.34 -14.61 12.97
CA SER A 19 25.09 -15.39 13.04
C SER A 19 24.54 -15.77 11.66
N VAL A 20 25.09 -15.22 10.57
CA VAL A 20 24.82 -15.70 9.21
C VAL A 20 25.53 -17.05 9.01
N PRO A 21 24.79 -18.14 8.68
CA PRO A 21 25.41 -19.44 8.43
C PRO A 21 26.43 -19.32 7.30
N LYS A 22 27.68 -19.70 7.55
CA LYS A 22 28.69 -19.86 6.49
C LYS A 22 28.12 -20.85 5.47
N HIS A 23 27.88 -20.37 4.25
CA HIS A 23 27.53 -21.08 3.02
C HIS A 23 27.33 -22.60 3.18
N ASN A 24 26.07 -23.04 3.04
CA ASN A 24 25.76 -24.46 2.97
C ASN A 24 26.46 -25.07 1.74
N ARG A 25 27.41 -25.99 1.95
CA ARG A 25 28.32 -26.54 0.92
C ARG A 25 27.59 -27.25 -0.24
N PHE A 26 26.30 -27.54 -0.06
CA PHE A 26 25.46 -28.26 -1.02
C PHE A 26 24.45 -27.38 -1.77
N PHE A 27 24.29 -26.10 -1.38
CA PHE A 27 23.30 -25.22 -2.00
C PHE A 27 23.98 -23.96 -2.55
N LEU A 28 24.12 -23.90 -3.86
CA LEU A 28 24.55 -22.69 -4.56
C LEU A 28 23.33 -21.82 -4.85
N ARG A 29 23.09 -20.82 -4.00
CA ARG A 29 22.09 -19.78 -4.29
C ARG A 29 22.73 -18.75 -5.21
N ARG A 30 22.26 -18.63 -6.46
CA ARG A 30 22.61 -17.54 -7.38
C ARG A 30 21.48 -16.53 -7.45
N LEU A 31 21.81 -15.25 -7.41
CA LEU A 31 20.82 -14.16 -7.51
C LEU A 31 20.68 -13.72 -8.97
N LYS A 32 19.61 -12.99 -9.31
CA LYS A 32 19.31 -12.61 -10.71
C LYS A 32 20.45 -11.80 -11.32
N GLU A 33 21.03 -10.92 -10.53
CA GLU A 33 22.11 -10.00 -10.91
C GLU A 33 23.45 -10.73 -11.13
N ASP A 34 23.63 -11.92 -10.53
CA ASP A 34 24.79 -12.80 -10.74
C ASP A 34 24.65 -13.66 -12.00
N MET A 35 23.44 -13.71 -12.57
CA MET A 35 23.19 -14.49 -13.76
C MET A 35 23.72 -13.72 -14.96
N MET A 36 24.65 -14.33 -15.67
CA MET A 36 25.20 -13.82 -16.92
C MET A 36 24.85 -14.77 -18.05
N ASN A 37 24.71 -14.21 -19.24
CA ASN A 37 24.74 -14.96 -20.48
C ASN A 37 26.12 -15.59 -20.69
N TRP A 38 26.22 -16.50 -21.66
CA TRP A 38 27.49 -17.15 -22.03
C TRP A 38 28.57 -16.17 -22.51
N ASP A 39 28.17 -14.99 -23.00
CA ASP A 39 29.05 -13.90 -23.41
C ASP A 39 29.44 -12.96 -22.25
N SER A 40 29.15 -13.35 -21.00
CA SER A 40 29.38 -12.56 -19.78
C SER A 40 28.57 -11.26 -19.68
N THR A 41 27.56 -11.04 -20.54
CA THR A 41 26.61 -9.95 -20.36
C THR A 41 25.59 -10.28 -19.27
N PRO A 42 25.10 -9.30 -18.47
CA PRO A 42 24.08 -9.56 -17.47
C PRO A 42 22.79 -10.14 -18.09
N LEU A 43 22.30 -11.24 -17.52
CA LEU A 43 21.07 -11.91 -17.98
C LEU A 43 19.81 -11.08 -17.66
N TYR A 44 19.88 -10.28 -16.60
CA TYR A 44 18.81 -9.38 -16.17
C TYR A 44 19.25 -7.94 -16.35
N VAL A 45 18.35 -7.11 -16.89
CA VAL A 45 18.56 -5.66 -16.99
C VAL A 45 18.64 -5.02 -15.61
N GLU A 46 19.31 -3.87 -15.55
CA GLU A 46 19.41 -3.07 -14.34
C GLU A 46 18.04 -2.56 -13.87
N ARG A 47 17.85 -2.55 -12.55
CA ARG A 47 16.69 -2.00 -11.85
C ARG A 47 17.14 -0.78 -11.02
N GLU A 48 16.44 0.34 -11.18
CA GLU A 48 16.63 1.54 -10.36
C GLU A 48 15.39 1.73 -9.46
N THR A 49 15.57 1.79 -8.14
CA THR A 49 14.47 2.06 -7.21
C THR A 49 14.63 3.43 -6.56
N LYS A 50 13.57 4.24 -6.59
CA LYS A 50 13.48 5.56 -5.94
C LYS A 50 12.35 5.57 -4.94
N THR A 51 12.56 6.30 -3.83
CA THR A 51 11.54 6.44 -2.79
C THR A 51 11.21 7.93 -2.62
N PRO A 52 10.44 8.53 -3.55
CA PRO A 52 10.01 9.91 -3.41
C PRO A 52 9.21 10.08 -2.13
N GLY A 53 9.63 11.04 -1.30
CA GLY A 53 8.93 11.39 -0.08
C GLY A 53 8.12 12.65 -0.28
N TYR A 54 6.93 12.69 0.29
CA TYR A 54 6.04 13.86 0.30
C TYR A 54 5.53 14.14 1.71
N GLU A 55 5.06 15.35 1.96
CA GLU A 55 4.43 15.75 3.22
C GLU A 55 2.96 16.09 2.97
N LEU A 56 2.05 15.52 3.75
CA LEU A 56 0.63 15.86 3.70
C LEU A 56 0.42 17.36 3.88
N THR A 57 -0.56 17.94 3.16
CA THR A 57 -0.97 19.34 3.36
C THR A 57 -1.56 19.54 4.76
N PRO A 58 -1.63 20.78 5.29
CA PRO A 58 -2.27 21.03 6.59
C PRO A 58 -3.70 20.48 6.67
N GLU A 59 -4.46 20.58 5.58
CA GLU A 59 -5.83 20.09 5.45
C GLU A 59 -5.89 18.55 5.46
N GLU A 60 -5.01 17.89 4.71
CA GLU A 60 -4.86 16.43 4.74
C GLU A 60 -4.41 15.93 6.12
N LEU A 61 -3.49 16.65 6.76
CA LEU A 61 -2.96 16.30 8.06
C LEU A 61 -4.03 16.44 9.16
N GLN A 62 -4.95 17.39 9.03
CA GLN A 62 -6.11 17.52 9.91
C GLN A 62 -6.98 16.27 9.86
N LEU A 63 -7.40 15.83 8.65
CA LEU A 63 -8.16 14.60 8.48
C LEU A 63 -7.38 13.40 9.02
N TYR A 64 -6.12 13.29 8.64
CA TYR A 64 -5.25 12.20 9.06
C TYR A 64 -5.16 12.10 10.59
N THR A 65 -4.96 13.23 11.27
CA THR A 65 -4.85 13.29 12.73
C THR A 65 -6.18 12.92 13.40
N ALA A 66 -7.30 13.45 12.89
CA ALA A 66 -8.63 13.17 13.43
C ALA A 66 -8.97 11.67 13.33
N VAL A 67 -8.78 11.07 12.15
CA VAL A 67 -9.01 9.62 11.95
C VAL A 67 -8.05 8.79 12.78
N THR A 68 -6.77 9.17 12.85
CA THR A 68 -5.77 8.45 13.65
C THR A 68 -6.14 8.45 15.14
N ASN A 69 -6.65 9.57 15.67
CA ASN A 69 -7.09 9.66 17.06
C ASN A 69 -8.32 8.77 17.33
N TYR A 70 -9.30 8.79 16.43
CA TYR A 70 -10.46 7.89 16.47
C TYR A 70 -10.03 6.41 16.49
N VAL A 71 -9.17 6.01 15.54
CA VAL A 71 -8.63 4.66 15.43
C VAL A 71 -7.89 4.24 16.70
N GLN A 72 -6.99 5.08 17.22
CA GLN A 72 -6.20 4.75 18.41
C GLN A 72 -7.05 4.56 19.65
N ARG A 73 -8.04 5.45 19.86
CA ARG A 73 -8.95 5.38 21.01
C ARG A 73 -9.76 4.09 20.97
N LEU A 74 -10.42 3.80 19.85
CA LEU A 74 -11.23 2.58 19.72
C LEU A 74 -10.38 1.32 19.74
N ARG A 75 -9.16 1.35 19.20
CA ARG A 75 -8.25 0.20 19.21
C ARG A 75 -7.83 -0.18 20.62
N LYS A 76 -7.60 0.80 21.50
CA LYS A 76 -7.31 0.54 22.92
C LYS A 76 -8.46 -0.23 23.57
N VAL A 77 -9.70 0.23 23.37
CA VAL A 77 -10.90 -0.43 23.91
C VAL A 77 -11.10 -1.81 23.28
N ALA A 78 -10.88 -1.96 21.97
CA ALA A 78 -10.98 -3.24 21.27
C ALA A 78 -9.99 -4.28 21.85
N LYS A 79 -8.77 -3.85 22.15
CA LYS A 79 -7.72 -4.68 22.75
C LYS A 79 -8.10 -5.12 24.17
N GLU A 80 -8.63 -4.20 24.98
CA GLU A 80 -9.12 -4.49 26.34
C GLU A 80 -10.27 -5.50 26.32
N LYS A 81 -11.24 -5.32 25.40
CA LYS A 81 -12.37 -6.23 25.19
C LYS A 81 -12.00 -7.50 24.41
N ARG A 82 -10.74 -7.67 23.99
CA ARG A 82 -10.24 -8.77 23.14
C ARG A 82 -11.04 -8.96 21.84
N ASN A 83 -11.63 -7.89 21.32
CA ASN A 83 -12.37 -7.92 20.05
C ASN A 83 -11.39 -7.75 18.88
N LYS A 84 -10.84 -8.88 18.41
CA LYS A 84 -9.89 -8.92 17.29
C LYS A 84 -10.47 -8.41 15.98
N ASN A 85 -11.77 -8.56 15.75
CA ASN A 85 -12.41 -8.14 14.50
C ASN A 85 -12.44 -6.61 14.39
N VAL A 86 -12.81 -5.93 15.48
CA VAL A 86 -12.75 -4.46 15.55
C VAL A 86 -11.30 -3.99 15.44
N GLU A 87 -10.36 -4.63 16.15
CA GLU A 87 -8.95 -4.25 16.05
C GLU A 87 -8.45 -4.34 14.59
N LEU A 88 -8.74 -5.44 13.89
CA LEU A 88 -8.37 -5.62 12.49
C LEU A 88 -9.01 -4.55 11.58
N MET A 89 -10.30 -4.29 11.75
CA MET A 89 -11.04 -3.27 11.01
C MET A 89 -10.41 -1.87 11.18
N LEU A 90 -10.05 -1.50 12.42
CA LEU A 90 -9.39 -0.24 12.71
C LEU A 90 -7.98 -0.15 12.11
N MET A 91 -7.24 -1.27 12.05
CA MET A 91 -5.94 -1.31 11.36
C MET A 91 -6.09 -1.13 9.85
N VAL A 92 -7.09 -1.76 9.22
CA VAL A 92 -7.38 -1.59 7.80
C VAL A 92 -7.82 -0.15 7.50
N MET A 93 -8.64 0.45 8.36
CA MET A 93 -9.01 1.87 8.25
C MET A 93 -7.79 2.78 8.25
N GLN A 94 -6.82 2.53 9.15
CA GLN A 94 -5.57 3.29 9.18
C GLN A 94 -4.74 3.13 7.89
N ARG A 95 -4.70 1.93 7.28
CA ARG A 95 -4.02 1.71 6.00
C ARG A 95 -4.72 2.42 4.85
N ARG A 96 -6.05 2.36 4.80
CA ARG A 96 -6.86 3.04 3.79
C ARG A 96 -6.69 4.56 3.85
N LEU A 97 -6.52 5.13 5.05
CA LEU A 97 -6.17 6.55 5.26
C LEU A 97 -4.84 6.95 4.62
N ALA A 98 -3.82 6.10 4.68
CA ALA A 98 -2.53 6.36 4.03
C ALA A 98 -2.56 6.14 2.50
N SER A 99 -3.59 5.45 2.00
CA SER A 99 -3.73 5.11 0.59
C SER A 99 -4.34 6.26 -0.21
N SER A 100 -5.55 6.72 0.12
CA SER A 100 -6.18 7.90 -0.50
C SER A 100 -7.30 8.47 0.36
N ILE A 101 -7.58 9.76 0.20
CA ILE A 101 -8.75 10.42 0.82
C ILE A 101 -10.04 9.72 0.42
N TYR A 102 -10.17 9.34 -0.85
CA TYR A 102 -11.36 8.63 -1.33
C TYR A 102 -11.55 7.27 -0.62
N ALA A 103 -10.49 6.50 -0.44
CA ALA A 103 -10.56 5.21 0.24
C ALA A 103 -10.98 5.37 1.71
N ILE A 104 -10.42 6.33 2.47
CA ILE A 104 -10.86 6.54 3.85
C ILE A 104 -12.30 7.05 3.93
N THR A 105 -12.71 7.94 3.01
CA THR A 105 -14.08 8.45 2.95
C THR A 105 -15.09 7.33 2.76
N GLN A 106 -14.84 6.39 1.85
CA GLN A 106 -15.70 5.20 1.68
C GLN A 106 -15.70 4.32 2.93
N THR A 107 -14.56 4.19 3.62
CA THR A 107 -14.46 3.41 4.86
C THR A 107 -15.33 4.01 5.96
N LEU A 108 -15.26 5.32 6.15
CA LEU A 108 -16.03 6.04 7.17
C LEU A 108 -17.54 5.99 6.86
N ASN A 109 -17.93 6.19 5.60
CA ASN A 109 -19.32 6.03 5.17
C ASN A 109 -19.85 4.62 5.44
N ASN A 110 -19.07 3.59 5.14
CA ASN A 110 -19.44 2.21 5.42
C ASN A 110 -19.50 1.94 6.93
N ARG A 111 -18.63 2.57 7.73
CA ARG A 111 -18.68 2.51 9.19
C ARG A 111 -19.97 3.12 9.73
N ALA A 112 -20.34 4.33 9.28
CA ALA A 112 -21.56 5.00 9.68
C ALA A 112 -22.81 4.16 9.34
N LYS A 113 -22.91 3.66 8.10
CA LYS A 113 -24.01 2.79 7.66
C LYS A 113 -24.17 1.55 8.55
N ARG A 114 -23.06 0.92 8.95
CA ARG A 114 -23.10 -0.24 9.85
C ARG A 114 -23.59 0.12 11.24
N LEU A 115 -23.10 1.21 11.82
CA LEU A 115 -23.57 1.69 13.13
C LEU A 115 -25.08 2.01 13.09
N GLU A 116 -25.56 2.62 12.01
CA GLU A 116 -26.98 2.87 11.78
C GLU A 116 -27.80 1.57 11.67
N GLN A 117 -27.32 0.59 10.92
CA GLN A 117 -27.96 -0.74 10.81
C GLN A 117 -28.05 -1.44 12.17
N VAL A 118 -26.99 -1.39 12.98
CA VAL A 118 -26.98 -1.97 14.34
C VAL A 118 -28.04 -1.29 15.20
N LEU A 119 -28.14 0.04 15.15
CA LEU A 119 -29.16 0.80 15.88
C LEU A 119 -30.58 0.41 15.45
N ILE A 120 -30.81 0.23 14.15
CA ILE A 120 -32.11 -0.23 13.63
C ILE A 120 -32.45 -1.62 14.16
N LEU A 121 -31.49 -2.56 14.15
CA LEU A 121 -31.69 -3.92 14.66
C LEU A 121 -31.96 -3.94 16.17
N ILE A 122 -31.22 -3.17 16.96
CA ILE A 122 -31.45 -3.06 18.41
C ILE A 122 -32.85 -2.48 18.69
N ARG A 123 -33.27 -1.46 17.93
CA ARG A 123 -34.61 -0.85 18.07
C ARG A 123 -35.73 -1.83 17.71
N LYS A 124 -35.58 -2.58 16.60
CA LYS A 124 -36.54 -3.62 16.19
C LYS A 124 -36.65 -4.71 17.25
N ALA A 125 -35.52 -5.25 17.69
CA ALA A 125 -35.47 -6.27 18.74
C ALA A 125 -36.16 -5.82 20.04
N LYS A 126 -35.95 -4.56 20.43
CA LYS A 126 -36.63 -3.97 21.58
C LYS A 126 -38.14 -3.83 21.38
N ALA A 127 -38.60 -3.55 20.17
CA ALA A 127 -40.03 -3.45 19.84
C ALA A 127 -40.71 -4.83 19.80
N ASP A 128 -40.00 -5.85 19.31
CA ASP A 128 -40.51 -7.21 19.16
C ASP A 128 -40.31 -8.07 20.43
N GLU A 129 -39.85 -7.48 21.55
CA GLU A 129 -39.39 -8.17 22.77
C GLU A 129 -38.43 -9.35 22.50
N ALA A 130 -37.71 -9.27 21.38
CA ALA A 130 -36.82 -10.31 20.89
C ALA A 130 -35.35 -9.95 21.15
N LYS A 131 -34.46 -10.93 21.01
CA LYS A 131 -33.02 -10.65 20.93
C LYS A 131 -32.68 -10.17 19.52
N PRO A 132 -31.83 -9.14 19.36
CA PRO A 132 -31.41 -8.71 18.04
C PRO A 132 -30.67 -9.85 17.35
N ASP A 133 -31.22 -10.27 16.21
CA ASP A 133 -30.58 -11.24 15.34
C ASP A 133 -29.51 -10.52 14.52
N PHE A 134 -28.28 -10.99 14.64
CA PHE A 134 -27.12 -10.48 13.92
C PHE A 134 -26.46 -11.58 13.06
N ASN A 135 -27.13 -12.72 12.88
CA ASN A 135 -26.61 -13.84 12.12
C ASN A 135 -26.91 -13.65 10.62
N GLU A 136 -25.99 -13.01 9.92
CA GLU A 136 -25.85 -13.17 8.48
C GLU A 136 -24.48 -13.84 8.21
N ASP A 137 -24.53 -15.04 7.62
CA ASP A 137 -23.48 -15.87 7.00
C ASP A 137 -22.22 -16.32 7.79
N ASP A 138 -21.85 -17.60 7.63
CA ASP A 138 -20.71 -18.28 8.28
C ASP A 138 -19.40 -18.22 7.48
N GLU A 139 -18.95 -17.02 7.10
CA GLU A 139 -17.61 -16.86 6.51
C GLU A 139 -16.55 -16.61 7.61
N GLU A 140 -15.38 -17.26 7.49
CA GLU A 140 -14.28 -17.18 8.47
C GLU A 140 -13.51 -15.85 8.31
N LEU A 141 -13.49 -15.03 9.36
CA LEU A 141 -12.77 -13.75 9.38
C LEU A 141 -11.24 -13.98 9.50
N PRO A 142 -10.40 -13.15 8.87
CA PRO A 142 -8.95 -13.22 9.04
C PRO A 142 -8.58 -12.92 10.48
N LYS A 143 -7.63 -13.70 11.01
CA LYS A 143 -7.21 -13.65 12.41
C LYS A 143 -6.09 -12.62 12.66
N THR A 144 -5.42 -12.17 11.59
CA THR A 144 -4.26 -11.28 11.59
C THR A 144 -4.30 -10.33 10.39
N ILE A 145 -3.48 -9.27 10.43
CA ILE A 145 -3.30 -8.36 9.29
C ILE A 145 -2.62 -9.04 8.09
N ASP A 146 -1.68 -9.96 8.35
CA ASP A 146 -1.01 -10.72 7.29
C ASP A 146 -2.03 -11.61 6.54
N ASN A 147 -2.95 -12.25 7.26
CA ASN A 147 -4.04 -13.03 6.66
C ASN A 147 -5.03 -12.16 5.86
N TYR A 148 -5.14 -10.87 6.21
CA TYR A 148 -5.92 -9.91 5.42
C TYR A 148 -5.18 -9.54 4.14
N ASP A 149 -3.87 -9.28 4.26
CA ASP A 149 -2.99 -8.96 3.14
C ASP A 149 -2.96 -10.06 2.06
N GLU A 150 -3.03 -11.33 2.48
CA GLU A 150 -3.04 -12.49 1.59
C GLU A 150 -4.37 -12.72 0.84
N ARG A 151 -5.45 -12.01 1.20
CA ARG A 151 -6.75 -12.16 0.53
C ARG A 151 -6.84 -11.32 -0.74
N ASN A 152 -7.80 -11.69 -1.60
CA ASN A 152 -8.17 -10.84 -2.73
C ASN A 152 -8.71 -9.49 -2.22
N ASP A 153 -8.38 -8.41 -2.93
CA ASP A 153 -8.82 -7.03 -2.64
C ASP A 153 -10.35 -6.92 -2.43
N ASP A 154 -11.14 -7.66 -3.21
CA ASP A 154 -12.59 -7.68 -3.07
C ASP A 154 -13.09 -8.40 -1.81
N GLU A 155 -12.41 -9.48 -1.40
CA GLU A 155 -12.73 -10.18 -0.15
C GLU A 155 -12.37 -9.33 1.06
N GLY A 156 -11.29 -8.55 0.97
CA GLY A 156 -10.87 -7.59 2.00
C GLY A 156 -11.86 -6.43 2.16
N ASP A 157 -12.35 -5.85 1.05
CA ASP A 157 -13.31 -4.75 1.08
C ASP A 157 -14.71 -5.23 1.54
N LYS A 158 -15.15 -6.42 1.13
CA LYS A 158 -16.42 -7.06 1.58
C LYS A 158 -16.35 -7.68 2.97
N LEU A 159 -15.15 -7.88 3.53
CA LEU A 159 -14.96 -8.51 4.84
C LEU A 159 -15.77 -7.83 5.94
N PHE A 160 -15.90 -6.51 5.82
CA PHE A 160 -16.60 -5.68 6.77
C PHE A 160 -18.12 -5.66 6.53
N ASP A 161 -18.62 -6.12 5.38
CA ASP A 161 -20.03 -6.05 4.99
C ASP A 161 -20.90 -7.17 5.59
N ARG A 162 -20.31 -8.31 5.98
CA ARG A 162 -21.08 -9.54 6.26
C ARG A 162 -21.35 -9.88 7.74
N LYS A 163 -20.73 -9.20 8.73
CA LYS A 163 -21.01 -9.45 10.17
C LYS A 163 -21.16 -8.16 10.98
N ILE A 164 -22.32 -7.52 10.82
CA ILE A 164 -22.64 -6.19 11.35
C ILE A 164 -22.30 -6.03 12.86
N SER A 165 -22.63 -7.00 13.72
CA SER A 165 -22.42 -6.87 15.18
C SER A 165 -20.97 -7.07 15.64
N ARG A 166 -20.20 -7.92 14.95
CA ARG A 166 -18.83 -8.27 15.38
C ARG A 166 -17.86 -7.09 15.24
N PHE A 167 -18.23 -6.09 14.45
CA PHE A 167 -17.46 -4.88 14.25
C PHE A 167 -17.87 -3.73 15.18
N VAL A 168 -18.79 -3.91 16.13
CA VAL A 168 -19.14 -2.87 17.11
C VAL A 168 -18.51 -3.15 18.46
N LEU A 169 -18.12 -2.09 19.19
CA LEU A 169 -17.51 -2.20 20.52
C LEU A 169 -18.52 -2.29 21.66
N SER A 170 -19.74 -1.78 21.44
CA SER A 170 -20.82 -1.74 22.41
C SER A 170 -22.13 -2.04 21.69
N LEU A 171 -23.06 -2.74 22.37
CA LEU A 171 -24.44 -2.88 21.91
C LEU A 171 -25.36 -1.88 22.63
N ASP A 172 -24.80 -0.97 23.42
CA ASP A 172 -25.54 0.14 24.01
C ASP A 172 -25.88 1.17 22.92
N PRO A 173 -27.17 1.47 22.67
CA PRO A 173 -27.57 2.49 21.71
C PRO A 173 -26.91 3.84 21.94
N GLU A 174 -26.64 4.23 23.18
CA GLU A 174 -26.04 5.54 23.48
C GLU A 174 -24.57 5.60 23.05
N ASP A 175 -23.81 4.54 23.30
CA ASP A 175 -22.42 4.42 22.84
C ASP A 175 -22.33 4.40 21.32
N ILE A 176 -23.24 3.68 20.65
CA ILE A 176 -23.27 3.60 19.19
C ILE A 176 -23.62 4.96 18.58
N LEU A 177 -24.57 5.69 19.17
CA LEU A 177 -24.91 7.05 18.71
C LEU A 177 -23.73 8.02 18.87
N LYS A 178 -23.01 7.96 19.99
CA LYS A 178 -21.79 8.76 20.21
C LYS A 178 -20.72 8.45 19.17
N GLU A 179 -20.48 7.17 18.87
CA GLU A 179 -19.53 6.76 17.83
C GLU A 179 -19.99 7.22 16.45
N LEU A 180 -21.28 7.07 16.13
CA LEU A 180 -21.84 7.48 14.84
C LEU A 180 -21.67 8.98 14.61
N GLU A 181 -21.90 9.80 15.62
CA GLU A 181 -21.72 11.26 15.54
C GLU A 181 -20.27 11.63 15.27
N GLU A 182 -19.32 11.01 15.97
CA GLU A 182 -17.89 11.22 15.73
C GLU A 182 -17.48 10.78 14.31
N VAL A 183 -17.98 9.63 13.84
CA VAL A 183 -17.72 9.15 12.47
C VAL A 183 -18.31 10.12 11.44
N ARG A 184 -19.48 10.71 11.68
CA ARG A 184 -20.07 11.73 10.80
C ARG A 184 -19.21 12.99 10.74
N GLN A 185 -18.68 13.45 11.86
CA GLN A 185 -17.73 14.57 11.87
C GLN A 185 -16.46 14.26 11.06
N LEU A 186 -15.95 13.03 11.11
CA LEU A 186 -14.83 12.61 10.27
C LEU A 186 -15.20 12.58 8.78
N ILE A 187 -16.42 12.15 8.45
CA ILE A 187 -16.95 12.19 7.08
C ILE A 187 -17.04 13.64 6.58
N ASP A 188 -17.48 14.57 7.42
CA ASP A 188 -17.58 15.99 7.05
C ASP A 188 -16.20 16.59 6.75
N ILE A 189 -15.18 16.27 7.57
CA ILE A 189 -13.79 16.67 7.30
C ILE A 189 -13.29 16.02 6.00
N ALA A 190 -13.65 14.76 5.73
CA ALA A 190 -13.22 14.09 4.51
C ALA A 190 -13.89 14.68 3.26
N ASN A 191 -15.18 15.00 3.34
CA ASN A 191 -15.95 15.61 2.26
C ASN A 191 -15.53 17.06 2.01
N SER A 192 -15.05 17.80 3.02
CA SER A 192 -14.51 19.15 2.80
C SER A 192 -13.22 19.14 1.95
N LEU A 193 -12.57 17.98 1.82
CA LEU A 193 -11.43 17.75 0.92
C LEU A 193 -11.86 17.21 -0.45
N GLU A 194 -13.17 17.12 -0.73
CA GLU A 194 -13.63 16.75 -2.07
C GLU A 194 -13.16 17.79 -3.10
N GLY A 195 -12.51 17.31 -4.16
CA GLY A 195 -11.90 18.18 -5.17
C GLY A 195 -10.49 18.68 -4.83
N HIS A 196 -10.02 18.54 -3.58
CA HIS A 196 -8.63 18.78 -3.22
C HIS A 196 -7.70 17.89 -4.07
N GLU A 197 -6.57 18.44 -4.53
CA GLU A 197 -5.57 17.65 -5.24
C GLU A 197 -4.62 17.03 -4.21
N GLU A 198 -4.77 15.73 -3.96
CA GLU A 198 -3.98 15.02 -2.95
C GLU A 198 -2.48 15.16 -3.21
N GLN A 199 -1.69 15.46 -2.17
CA GLN A 199 -0.25 15.63 -2.32
C GLN A 199 0.43 14.38 -2.88
N LYS A 200 -0.06 13.19 -2.52
CA LYS A 200 0.41 11.92 -3.06
C LYS A 200 0.20 11.83 -4.58
N PHE A 201 -0.90 12.39 -5.08
CA PHE A 201 -1.22 12.43 -6.51
C PHE A 201 -0.40 13.51 -7.25
N ILE A 202 -0.11 14.63 -6.58
CA ILE A 202 0.84 15.63 -7.08
C ILE A 202 2.22 14.98 -7.25
N GLU A 203 2.66 14.16 -6.29
CA GLU A 203 3.94 13.44 -6.39
C GLU A 203 3.95 12.41 -7.53
N LEU A 204 2.85 11.68 -7.74
CA LEU A 204 2.68 10.85 -8.93
C LEU A 204 2.81 11.68 -10.22
N SER A 205 2.16 12.85 -10.28
CA SER A 205 2.23 13.72 -11.45
C SER A 205 3.67 14.17 -11.74
N LYS A 206 4.44 14.55 -10.71
CA LYS A 206 5.87 14.87 -10.86
C LYS A 206 6.67 13.69 -11.40
N VAL A 207 6.42 12.48 -10.90
CA VAL A 207 7.09 11.27 -11.41
C VAL A 207 6.76 11.03 -12.88
N LEU A 208 5.50 11.23 -13.30
CA LEU A 208 5.10 11.11 -14.71
C LEU A 208 5.83 12.14 -15.58
N ASP A 209 5.96 13.38 -15.11
CA ASP A 209 6.63 14.46 -15.82
C ASP A 209 8.15 14.24 -15.92
N GLU A 210 8.81 13.91 -14.80
CA GLU A 210 10.26 13.66 -14.76
C GLU A 210 10.70 12.46 -15.62
N THR A 211 9.82 11.48 -15.79
CA THR A 211 10.14 10.25 -16.53
C THR A 211 9.80 10.33 -18.01
N ASP A 212 9.05 11.34 -18.43
CA ASP A 212 8.47 11.50 -19.77
C ASP A 212 7.78 10.22 -20.30
N ILE A 213 7.25 9.42 -19.37
CA ILE A 213 6.73 8.08 -19.64
C ILE A 213 5.53 8.09 -20.58
N LEU A 214 4.72 9.15 -20.51
CA LEU A 214 3.52 9.31 -21.32
C LEU A 214 3.88 9.55 -22.79
N ARG A 215 4.99 10.21 -23.07
CA ARG A 215 5.48 10.49 -24.43
C ARG A 215 6.34 9.37 -25.01
N ASN A 216 7.02 8.62 -24.14
CA ASN A 216 7.81 7.46 -24.57
C ASN A 216 6.89 6.36 -25.16
N GLU A 217 7.12 5.96 -26.42
CA GLU A 217 6.34 4.92 -27.10
C GLU A 217 6.39 3.57 -26.37
N ASP A 218 7.58 3.19 -25.92
CA ASP A 218 7.85 1.96 -25.15
C ASP A 218 7.61 2.14 -23.64
N GLY A 219 7.27 3.35 -23.20
CA GLY A 219 6.94 3.66 -21.81
C GLY A 219 5.62 3.01 -21.40
N ARG A 220 5.66 2.11 -20.42
CA ARG A 220 4.47 1.53 -19.80
C ARG A 220 4.62 1.58 -18.28
N LEU A 221 3.58 2.09 -17.63
CA LEU A 221 3.53 2.25 -16.19
C LEU A 221 2.58 1.26 -15.55
N LEU A 222 3.08 0.55 -14.54
CA LEU A 222 2.25 -0.20 -13.61
C LEU A 222 2.15 0.58 -12.29
N ILE A 223 0.94 0.78 -11.79
CA ILE A 223 0.68 1.33 -10.46
C ILE A 223 0.04 0.23 -9.62
N PHE A 224 0.69 -0.16 -8.52
CA PHE A 224 0.10 -1.07 -7.54
C PHE A 224 -0.50 -0.29 -6.38
N THR A 225 -1.71 -0.64 -6.00
CA THR A 225 -2.37 -0.18 -4.76
C THR A 225 -2.94 -1.38 -4.01
N GLU A 226 -3.13 -1.25 -2.70
CA GLU A 226 -3.74 -2.29 -1.90
C GLU A 226 -5.26 -2.32 -2.05
N HIS A 227 -5.88 -1.15 -2.26
CA HIS A 227 -7.32 -0.98 -2.13
C HIS A 227 -7.99 -0.67 -3.46
N ARG A 228 -9.14 -1.31 -3.72
CA ARG A 228 -9.91 -1.10 -4.94
C ARG A 228 -10.47 0.32 -5.04
N ASP A 229 -10.91 0.90 -3.91
CA ASP A 229 -11.37 2.29 -3.88
C ASP A 229 -10.29 3.27 -4.34
N THR A 230 -9.03 3.05 -3.93
CA THR A 230 -7.90 3.86 -4.41
C THR A 230 -7.63 3.63 -5.90
N LEU A 231 -7.74 2.40 -6.40
CA LEU A 231 -7.64 2.10 -7.83
C LEU A 231 -8.68 2.89 -8.63
N ASP A 232 -9.95 2.86 -8.21
CA ASP A 232 -11.03 3.58 -8.89
C ASP A 232 -10.83 5.10 -8.83
N TYR A 233 -10.33 5.62 -7.70
CA TYR A 233 -9.94 7.02 -7.57
C TYR A 233 -8.84 7.42 -8.57
N LEU A 234 -7.73 6.68 -8.59
CA LEU A 234 -6.60 6.95 -9.47
C LEU A 234 -6.99 6.85 -10.95
N ARG A 235 -7.79 5.84 -11.30
CA ARG A 235 -8.33 5.67 -12.66
C ARG A 235 -9.07 6.93 -13.09
N ARG A 236 -10.06 7.38 -12.31
CA ARG A 236 -10.85 8.57 -12.64
C ARG A 236 -9.98 9.82 -12.79
N LYS A 237 -9.05 10.05 -11.85
CA LYS A 237 -8.15 11.22 -11.89
C LYS A 237 -7.23 11.22 -13.12
N LEU A 238 -6.69 10.06 -13.49
CA LEU A 238 -5.81 9.92 -14.66
C LEU A 238 -6.58 10.00 -15.99
N GLU A 239 -7.75 9.36 -16.09
CA GLU A 239 -8.62 9.45 -17.26
C GLU A 239 -9.11 10.89 -17.48
N ASN A 240 -9.43 11.63 -16.40
CA ASN A 240 -9.79 13.05 -16.49
C ASN A 240 -8.64 13.94 -16.99
N LYS A 241 -7.38 13.51 -16.81
CA LYS A 241 -6.19 14.16 -17.41
C LYS A 241 -5.95 13.71 -18.87
N GLY A 242 -6.84 12.92 -19.46
CA GLY A 242 -6.74 12.43 -20.83
C GLY A 242 -5.80 11.23 -21.01
N ILE A 243 -5.42 10.56 -19.93
CA ILE A 243 -4.48 9.42 -19.97
C ILE A 243 -5.26 8.12 -20.13
N THR A 244 -4.81 7.24 -21.03
CA THR A 244 -5.40 5.91 -21.21
C THR A 244 -4.96 4.94 -20.11
N VAL A 245 -5.94 4.43 -19.36
CA VAL A 245 -5.73 3.57 -18.19
C VAL A 245 -6.44 2.23 -18.38
N SER A 246 -5.72 1.14 -18.12
CA SER A 246 -6.30 -0.19 -17.89
C SER A 246 -6.34 -0.49 -16.40
N VAL A 247 -7.25 -1.36 -15.96
CA VAL A 247 -7.33 -1.77 -14.56
C VAL A 247 -7.39 -3.28 -14.40
N ILE A 248 -6.82 -3.78 -13.31
CA ILE A 248 -6.92 -5.18 -12.89
C ILE A 248 -7.22 -5.25 -11.38
N HIS A 249 -8.32 -5.90 -11.02
CA HIS A 249 -8.75 -6.08 -9.62
C HIS A 249 -9.32 -7.49 -9.40
N GLY A 250 -9.51 -7.92 -8.16
CA GLY A 250 -9.77 -9.33 -7.83
C GLY A 250 -11.09 -9.88 -8.35
N LYS A 251 -12.12 -9.04 -8.50
CA LYS A 251 -13.41 -9.43 -9.12
C LYS A 251 -13.30 -9.87 -10.59
N MET A 252 -12.21 -9.54 -11.27
CA MET A 252 -12.08 -9.86 -12.69
C MET A 252 -11.79 -11.34 -12.88
N ASN A 253 -12.56 -11.95 -13.77
CA ASN A 253 -12.30 -13.31 -14.20
C ASN A 253 -11.03 -13.38 -15.07
N ILE A 254 -10.60 -14.60 -15.40
CA ILE A 254 -9.35 -14.83 -16.14
C ILE A 254 -9.35 -14.14 -17.51
N ASP A 255 -10.49 -14.14 -18.21
CA ASP A 255 -10.58 -13.57 -19.57
C ASP A 255 -10.60 -12.04 -19.54
N GLU A 256 -11.26 -11.45 -18.56
CA GLU A 256 -11.22 -10.01 -18.28
C GLU A 256 -9.80 -9.55 -17.96
N ARG A 257 -9.06 -10.30 -17.12
CA ARG A 257 -7.66 -10.01 -16.79
C ARG A 257 -6.76 -10.07 -18.04
N LYS A 258 -6.93 -11.11 -18.88
CA LYS A 258 -6.20 -11.24 -20.15
C LYS A 258 -6.52 -10.09 -21.11
N LYS A 259 -7.78 -9.67 -21.20
CA LYS A 259 -8.21 -8.53 -22.01
C LYS A 259 -7.56 -7.24 -21.51
N ALA A 260 -7.61 -6.96 -20.21
CA ALA A 260 -6.98 -5.78 -19.62
C ALA A 260 -5.46 -5.75 -19.83
N GLN A 261 -4.79 -6.90 -19.71
CA GLN A 261 -3.36 -7.03 -20.01
C GLN A 261 -3.06 -6.74 -21.49
N ARG A 262 -3.91 -7.25 -22.40
CA ARG A 262 -3.78 -6.97 -23.84
C ARG A 262 -4.01 -5.50 -24.16
N ASP A 263 -5.05 -4.88 -23.59
CA ASP A 263 -5.34 -3.46 -23.75
C ASP A 263 -4.21 -2.60 -23.16
N PHE A 264 -3.62 -3.00 -22.02
CA PHE A 264 -2.45 -2.32 -21.46
C PHE A 264 -1.23 -2.39 -22.39
N ARG A 265 -1.00 -3.54 -23.02
CA ARG A 265 0.11 -3.68 -23.96
C ARG A 265 -0.06 -2.79 -25.20
N LEU A 266 -1.28 -2.74 -25.75
CA LEU A 266 -1.54 -2.20 -27.09
C LEU A 266 -2.11 -0.77 -27.09
N LYS A 267 -2.82 -0.34 -26.05
CA LYS A 267 -3.63 0.89 -26.06
C LYS A 267 -3.34 1.80 -24.87
N SER A 268 -3.26 1.24 -23.67
CA SER A 268 -3.15 2.04 -22.44
C SER A 268 -1.69 2.34 -22.09
N LYS A 269 -1.43 3.55 -21.59
CA LYS A 269 -0.10 3.91 -21.07
C LYS A 269 0.11 3.44 -19.62
N ILE A 270 -0.97 3.40 -18.85
CA ILE A 270 -0.96 3.05 -17.44
C ILE A 270 -1.84 1.83 -17.20
N LEU A 271 -1.37 0.91 -16.36
CA LEU A 271 -2.16 -0.13 -15.74
C LEU A 271 -2.18 0.11 -14.24
N ILE A 272 -3.37 0.16 -13.64
CA ILE A 272 -3.52 0.18 -12.19
C ILE A 272 -4.01 -1.21 -11.76
N ALA A 273 -3.30 -1.82 -10.84
CA ALA A 273 -3.64 -3.13 -10.34
C ALA A 273 -3.70 -3.14 -8.82
N THR A 274 -4.63 -3.91 -8.26
CA THR A 274 -4.53 -4.26 -6.84
C THR A 274 -3.48 -5.34 -6.62
N ASP A 275 -2.75 -5.28 -5.51
CA ASP A 275 -1.66 -6.20 -5.18
C ASP A 275 -2.08 -7.68 -5.35
N ALA A 276 -3.23 -8.04 -4.78
CA ALA A 276 -3.78 -9.40 -4.87
C ALA A 276 -4.21 -9.82 -6.28
N ALA A 277 -4.67 -8.89 -7.12
CA ALA A 277 -5.09 -9.21 -8.48
C ALA A 277 -3.93 -9.26 -9.49
N GLY A 278 -2.79 -8.65 -9.16
CA GLY A 278 -1.57 -8.66 -9.95
C GLY A 278 -0.78 -9.97 -9.88
N GLU A 279 -1.14 -10.87 -8.96
CA GLU A 279 -0.51 -12.18 -8.87
C GLU A 279 -0.74 -13.02 -10.12
N GLY A 280 0.31 -13.73 -10.56
CA GLY A 280 0.28 -14.57 -11.75
C GLY A 280 0.34 -13.85 -13.09
N ILE A 281 0.27 -12.51 -13.14
CA ILE A 281 0.29 -11.77 -14.40
C ILE A 281 1.73 -11.53 -14.87
N ASN A 282 1.98 -11.73 -16.17
CA ASN A 282 3.26 -11.44 -16.79
C ASN A 282 3.27 -10.04 -17.42
N LEU A 283 3.95 -9.10 -16.80
CA LEU A 283 4.04 -7.71 -17.25
C LEU A 283 5.48 -7.34 -17.67
N GLN A 284 6.24 -8.32 -18.20
CA GLN A 284 7.62 -8.13 -18.70
C GLN A 284 7.81 -7.04 -19.75
N PHE A 285 6.75 -6.56 -20.41
CA PHE A 285 6.82 -5.43 -21.34
C PHE A 285 6.74 -4.06 -20.64
N CYS A 286 6.45 -4.06 -19.34
CA CYS A 286 6.37 -2.87 -18.51
C CYS A 286 7.74 -2.55 -17.91
N ASN A 287 8.14 -1.29 -17.96
CA ASN A 287 9.45 -0.81 -17.54
C ASN A 287 9.40 0.19 -16.38
N TYR A 288 8.21 0.66 -16.00
CA TYR A 288 8.03 1.49 -14.82
C TYR A 288 7.02 0.87 -13.86
N LEU A 289 7.32 0.96 -12.57
CA LEU A 289 6.46 0.54 -11.49
C LEU A 289 6.37 1.64 -10.44
N ILE A 290 5.16 1.98 -10.04
CA ILE A 290 4.88 2.80 -8.86
C ILE A 290 4.13 1.93 -7.86
N ASN A 291 4.73 1.72 -6.69
CA ASN A 291 4.02 1.21 -5.52
C ASN A 291 3.36 2.41 -4.85
N TRP A 292 2.05 2.55 -5.06
CA TRP A 292 1.24 3.56 -4.42
C TRP A 292 1.12 3.27 -2.92
N ASP A 293 0.91 2.00 -2.60
CA ASP A 293 0.92 1.49 -1.23
C ASP A 293 2.05 0.46 -1.13
N ILE A 294 2.95 0.62 -0.15
CA ILE A 294 4.07 -0.30 0.02
C ILE A 294 3.65 -1.39 1.01
N PRO A 295 3.64 -2.67 0.61
CA PRO A 295 3.36 -3.75 1.53
C PRO A 295 4.41 -3.80 2.64
N TRP A 296 3.97 -4.03 3.87
CA TRP A 296 4.88 -4.12 5.02
C TRP A 296 5.69 -5.42 5.02
N ASN A 297 5.30 -6.41 4.21
CA ASN A 297 6.05 -7.64 3.99
C ASN A 297 7.08 -7.47 2.85
N PRO A 298 8.41 -7.52 3.15
CA PRO A 298 9.46 -7.36 2.13
C PRO A 298 9.40 -8.38 1.00
N ASN A 299 8.98 -9.62 1.31
CA ASN A 299 8.89 -10.67 0.29
C ASN A 299 7.81 -10.34 -0.73
N ARG A 300 6.69 -9.75 -0.29
CA ARG A 300 5.60 -9.32 -1.16
C ARG A 300 6.07 -8.20 -2.09
N LEU A 301 6.81 -7.22 -1.56
CA LEU A 301 7.40 -6.14 -2.35
C LEU A 301 8.32 -6.67 -3.48
N GLU A 302 9.20 -7.62 -3.17
CA GLU A 302 10.06 -8.24 -4.20
C GLU A 302 9.27 -9.09 -5.21
N GLN A 303 8.18 -9.75 -4.80
CA GLN A 303 7.29 -10.46 -5.72
C GLN A 303 6.58 -9.51 -6.69
N LEU A 304 6.16 -8.33 -6.21
CA LEU A 304 5.56 -7.27 -7.03
C LEU A 304 6.56 -6.73 -8.07
N MET A 305 7.76 -6.35 -7.64
CA MET A 305 8.84 -5.92 -8.55
C MET A 305 9.20 -7.03 -9.53
N GLY A 306 9.19 -8.26 -9.03
CA GLY A 306 9.36 -9.46 -9.80
C GLY A 306 8.32 -9.65 -10.90
N ARG A 307 7.20 -8.91 -11.00
CA ARG A 307 6.24 -9.01 -12.12
C ARG A 307 6.76 -8.37 -13.42
N ILE A 308 7.63 -7.37 -13.28
CA ILE A 308 8.19 -6.61 -14.41
C ILE A 308 9.70 -6.84 -14.57
N HIS A 309 10.41 -7.14 -13.48
CA HIS A 309 11.84 -7.44 -13.46
C HIS A 309 12.07 -8.96 -13.49
N ARG A 310 11.91 -9.55 -14.68
CA ARG A 310 12.13 -10.98 -14.96
C ARG A 310 13.03 -11.18 -16.18
N TYR A 311 13.48 -12.42 -16.36
CA TYR A 311 14.18 -12.85 -17.57
C TYR A 311 13.36 -12.48 -18.82
N GLY A 312 14.03 -11.94 -19.83
CA GLY A 312 13.42 -11.48 -21.08
C GLY A 312 12.97 -10.01 -21.09
N GLN A 313 13.09 -9.29 -19.96
CA GLN A 313 12.93 -7.83 -19.93
C GLN A 313 14.05 -7.17 -20.75
N LYS A 314 13.68 -6.24 -21.63
CA LYS A 314 14.62 -5.56 -22.56
C LYS A 314 14.96 -4.13 -22.14
N HIS A 315 14.12 -3.51 -21.30
CA HIS A 315 14.28 -2.11 -20.89
C HIS A 315 14.67 -2.03 -19.42
N LYS A 316 15.50 -1.04 -19.06
CA LYS A 316 15.81 -0.75 -17.66
C LYS A 316 14.52 -0.53 -16.87
N VAL A 317 14.42 -1.18 -15.72
CA VAL A 317 13.23 -1.12 -14.87
C VAL A 317 13.39 -0.01 -13.85
N LYS A 318 12.42 0.91 -13.76
CA LYS A 318 12.38 1.95 -12.73
C LYS A 318 11.24 1.69 -11.77
N VAL A 319 11.54 1.60 -10.48
CA VAL A 319 10.57 1.38 -9.41
C VAL A 319 10.50 2.62 -8.53
N TYR A 320 9.29 3.05 -8.19
CA TYR A 320 9.01 4.22 -7.38
C TYR A 320 8.14 3.82 -6.19
N ASN A 321 8.58 4.23 -5.01
CA ASN A 321 7.97 3.93 -3.72
C ASN A 321 7.53 5.25 -3.07
N ILE A 322 6.25 5.61 -3.18
CA ILE A 322 5.77 6.92 -2.70
C ILE A 322 5.48 6.85 -1.19
N VAL A 323 6.14 7.69 -0.39
CA VAL A 323 6.06 7.62 1.09
C VAL A 323 5.74 8.98 1.72
N ALA A 324 4.73 9.02 2.59
CA ALA A 324 4.36 10.21 3.36
C ALA A 324 5.27 10.43 4.57
N GLN A 325 6.12 11.46 4.57
CA GLN A 325 7.15 11.64 5.60
C GLN A 325 6.62 12.13 6.96
N ASN A 326 5.52 12.87 6.97
CA ASN A 326 4.89 13.44 8.17
C ASN A 326 3.77 12.55 8.75
N THR A 327 3.77 11.26 8.46
CA THR A 327 2.81 10.27 8.99
C THR A 327 3.48 9.20 9.83
N ARG A 328 2.71 8.52 10.70
CA ARG A 328 3.25 7.44 11.53
C ARG A 328 3.65 6.24 10.66
N GLU A 329 2.82 5.90 9.67
CA GLU A 329 3.05 4.82 8.73
C GLU A 329 4.31 5.08 7.92
N GLY A 330 4.49 6.30 7.41
CA GLY A 330 5.69 6.64 6.65
C GLY A 330 6.98 6.61 7.47
N ILE A 331 6.94 6.99 8.75
CA ILE A 331 8.09 6.83 9.65
C ILE A 331 8.42 5.34 9.84
N VAL A 332 7.40 4.49 10.05
CA VAL A 332 7.57 3.04 10.20
C VAL A 332 8.11 2.42 8.91
N LEU A 333 7.54 2.79 7.77
CA LEU A 333 7.89 2.30 6.46
C LEU A 333 9.32 2.71 6.09
N LYS A 334 9.70 3.96 6.33
CA LYS A 334 11.08 4.42 6.14
C LYS A 334 12.07 3.58 6.95
N LYS A 335 11.78 3.34 8.22
CA LYS A 335 12.61 2.45 9.07
C LYS A 335 12.65 1.02 8.58
N LEU A 336 11.55 0.49 8.06
CA LEU A 336 11.48 -0.85 7.50
C LEU A 336 12.35 -0.98 6.25
N LEU A 337 12.23 -0.02 5.35
CA LEU A 337 13.05 0.04 4.14
C LEU A 337 14.54 0.21 4.49
N GLU A 338 14.89 1.08 5.45
CA GLU A 338 16.26 1.23 5.94
C GLU A 338 16.82 -0.08 6.50
N LYS A 339 16.00 -0.87 7.22
CA LYS A 339 16.41 -2.19 7.71
C LYS A 339 16.63 -3.20 6.59
N ILE A 340 15.81 -3.18 5.53
CA ILE A 340 16.00 -4.04 4.35
C ILE A 340 17.36 -3.72 3.70
N ASP A 341 17.69 -2.44 3.52
CA ASP A 341 18.97 -2.04 2.93
C ASP A 341 20.17 -2.48 3.80
N VAL A 342 20.03 -2.45 5.13
CA VAL A 342 21.07 -2.97 6.05
C VAL A 342 21.24 -4.48 5.89
N ILE A 343 20.13 -5.23 5.80
CA ILE A 343 20.17 -6.67 5.56
C ILE A 343 20.85 -6.95 4.22
N ALA A 344 20.47 -6.20 3.17
CA ALA A 344 21.09 -6.29 1.85
C ALA A 344 22.60 -6.07 1.90
N PHE A 345 23.05 -5.05 2.63
CA PHE A 345 24.46 -4.75 2.82
C PHE A 345 25.22 -5.89 3.53
N LEU A 346 24.62 -6.51 4.55
CA LEU A 346 25.25 -7.59 5.30
C LEU A 346 25.46 -8.87 4.47
N PHE A 347 24.60 -9.14 3.50
CA PHE A 347 24.70 -10.31 2.62
C PHE A 347 25.63 -10.08 1.41
N ASP A 348 26.50 -9.06 1.42
CA ASP A 348 27.22 -8.53 0.25
C ASP A 348 26.30 -8.33 -0.97
N SER A 349 25.02 -8.10 -0.64
CA SER A 349 23.88 -8.10 -1.51
C SER A 349 23.38 -6.66 -1.78
N TRP A 350 24.31 -5.70 -1.87
CA TRP A 350 24.01 -4.27 -2.03
C TRP A 350 23.36 -3.87 -3.36
N LYS A 351 23.62 -4.60 -4.46
CA LYS A 351 22.87 -4.50 -5.73
C LYS A 351 21.46 -5.11 -5.69
N TYR A 352 21.13 -5.89 -4.68
CA TYR A 352 20.17 -6.99 -4.79
C TYR A 352 18.85 -6.73 -4.04
N PHE A 353 18.82 -5.71 -3.19
CA PHE A 353 17.61 -5.20 -2.51
C PHE A 353 17.66 -3.67 -2.41
N SER A 354 18.18 -2.94 -3.41
CA SER A 354 18.02 -1.48 -3.38
C SER A 354 16.53 -1.16 -3.50
N VAL A 355 15.85 -1.11 -2.35
CA VAL A 355 14.46 -0.69 -2.22
C VAL A 355 14.41 0.81 -1.97
N ILE A 356 15.52 1.38 -1.54
CA ILE A 356 15.72 2.82 -1.43
C ILE A 356 16.96 3.25 -2.19
N THR A 357 16.80 4.23 -3.08
CA THR A 357 17.87 5.17 -3.41
C THR A 357 17.44 6.52 -2.85
N VAL A 358 17.90 6.88 -1.64
CA VAL A 358 17.62 8.22 -1.11
C VAL A 358 18.56 9.18 -1.82
N ARG A 359 18.06 9.89 -2.84
CA ARG A 359 18.69 11.14 -3.25
C ARG A 359 18.24 12.20 -2.25
N ILE A 360 18.97 12.33 -1.13
CA ILE A 360 18.85 13.51 -0.29
C ILE A 360 19.41 14.66 -1.13
N ALA A 361 18.54 15.40 -1.80
CA ALA A 361 18.89 16.70 -2.34
C ALA A 361 19.16 17.61 -1.13
N ASN A 362 20.40 17.66 -0.67
CA ASN A 362 20.87 18.74 0.19
C ASN A 362 20.75 20.04 -0.61
N ARG A 363 19.63 20.76 -0.44
CA ARG A 363 19.59 22.20 -0.63
C ARG A 363 20.42 22.83 0.49
N ASN A 364 21.73 22.85 0.29
CA ASN A 364 22.64 23.76 0.99
C ASN A 364 23.67 24.25 -0.04
N SER A 365 23.20 25.04 -1.01
CA SER A 365 24.05 26.04 -1.64
C SER A 365 24.09 27.26 -0.71
N VAL A 366 24.83 27.14 0.39
CA VAL A 366 25.39 28.35 1.01
C VAL A 366 26.55 28.73 0.12
N SER A 367 26.36 29.84 -0.59
CA SER A 367 27.39 30.53 -1.33
C SER A 367 28.56 30.84 -0.40
N THR A 368 29.68 30.15 -0.59
CA THR A 368 30.98 30.74 -0.28
C THR A 368 31.42 31.50 -1.53
N ASN A 369 31.12 32.80 -1.55
CA ASN A 369 31.82 33.77 -2.37
C ASN A 369 32.28 34.89 -1.44
N ASN A 370 33.60 35.03 -1.39
CA ASN A 370 34.45 36.03 -0.71
C ASN A 370 34.52 36.00 0.82
#